data_AF-A0A963H8W2-F1
#
_entry.id   AF-A0A963H8W2-F1
#
_cell.length_a   1.000
_cell.length_b   1.000
_cell.length_c   1.000
_cell.angle_alpha   90.00
_cell.angle_beta   90.00
_cell.angle_gamma   90.00
#
_symmetry.space_group_name_H-M   'P 1'
#
loop_
_entity.id
_entity.type
_entity.pdbx_description
1 polymer ?
#
loop_
_entity_poly.entity_id
_entity_poly.type
_entity_poly.pdbx_seq_one_letter_code
_entity_poly.pdbx_strand_id
1 'polypeptide(L)'
;MKSRAAILRRSARRGAAFLGAVAAASFVGMIASADRAEADEKADLLKIAQTRQLSTDDMLAAAATYTPTGHKDEFVCLNSGGQAASVIVYAVPSMRILKYIPTGAPDSSAGFSYDVESRGLLNSGAIDGRSISWGDTHHPAFSETDGKYDGRFAFINDKANPRVFVIDLRDFETKQIVPNPIFRSEHGGAFVTPNTEYVIESAQYSAPPDRTYRPMTQANFNKYWRGGITYHKFDRAKGRIDPDKSFTILAPPYIQDLSDAGKGESAGWSFTNSLCSERYVGGIEKGRPPWEAGCSARDMDYMHIVNWKKAAEIVAAGRGTKINGHNVIPMELAAKEGILFLVPEAKSPHGVDVDPTGEYIVAGGKLATVIPVHSFQKMIAAIDAQDFEDTVDGIPVLRYESIIAGEVENAGLGPL
;
A
#
# COMPACT_ATOMS: atom_id res chain seq x y z
N MET A 1 -50.77 -36.11 41.85
CA MET A 1 -51.84 -36.81 42.61
C MET A 1 -52.64 -35.76 43.39
N LYS A 2 -53.98 -35.83 43.40
CA LYS A 2 -54.93 -34.78 43.89
C LYS A 2 -54.91 -33.50 43.02
N SER A 3 -55.93 -33.17 42.22
CA SER A 3 -57.38 -33.01 42.44
C SER A 3 -57.77 -31.61 42.92
N ARG A 4 -58.50 -30.87 42.05
CA ARG A 4 -59.89 -30.44 42.31
C ARG A 4 -60.61 -30.12 41.00
N ALA A 5 -61.88 -30.47 40.93
CA ALA A 5 -62.76 -30.33 39.77
C ALA A 5 -64.15 -29.80 40.20
N ALA A 6 -65.06 -29.63 39.21
CA ALA A 6 -66.43 -29.07 39.31
C ALA A 6 -66.44 -27.53 39.48
N ILE A 7 -67.27 -26.74 38.78
CA ILE A 7 -68.75 -26.62 38.77
C ILE A 7 -69.13 -25.80 37.50
N LEU A 8 -70.24 -25.97 36.74
CA LEU A 8 -71.42 -26.85 36.79
C LEU A 8 -71.95 -27.16 35.35
N ARG A 9 -73.14 -27.79 35.27
CA ARG A 9 -73.97 -28.09 34.08
C ARG A 9 -74.73 -26.86 33.55
N ARG A 10 -75.00 -26.79 32.22
CA ARG A 10 -76.38 -27.01 31.68
C ARG A 10 -76.48 -27.03 30.13
N SER A 11 -77.09 -28.11 29.64
CA SER A 11 -77.97 -28.23 28.47
C SER A 11 -77.74 -27.35 27.23
N ALA A 12 -77.31 -28.00 26.14
CA ALA A 12 -77.48 -27.51 24.78
C ALA A 12 -78.96 -27.28 24.42
N ARG A 13 -79.23 -26.20 23.66
CA ARG A 13 -80.09 -26.19 22.44
C ARG A 13 -80.23 -24.76 21.89
N ARG A 14 -79.45 -24.45 20.83
CA ARG A 14 -79.83 -23.66 19.62
C ARG A 14 -78.57 -23.31 18.82
N GLY A 15 -78.67 -23.30 17.49
CA GLY A 15 -77.72 -22.58 16.62
C GLY A 15 -76.42 -23.29 16.23
N ALA A 16 -76.49 -24.51 15.68
CA ALA A 16 -75.39 -25.03 14.88
C ALA A 16 -75.39 -24.33 13.49
N ALA A 17 -74.72 -23.17 13.36
CA ALA A 17 -74.46 -22.51 12.06
C ALA A 17 -73.49 -21.30 12.13
N PHE A 18 -72.32 -21.37 12.81
CA PHE A 18 -71.32 -20.27 12.69
C PHE A 18 -69.86 -20.64 13.04
N LEU A 19 -69.36 -21.81 12.62
CA LEU A 19 -67.96 -22.24 12.88
C LEU A 19 -67.18 -22.78 11.66
N GLY A 20 -67.64 -22.48 10.44
CA GLY A 20 -66.93 -22.84 9.20
C GLY A 20 -66.11 -21.72 8.55
N ALA A 21 -66.25 -20.46 9.00
CA ALA A 21 -65.75 -19.29 8.25
C ALA A 21 -64.53 -18.57 8.86
N VAL A 22 -64.18 -18.82 10.12
CA VAL A 22 -63.18 -17.99 10.85
C VAL A 22 -61.73 -18.48 10.67
N ALA A 23 -61.53 -19.77 10.39
CA ALA A 23 -60.18 -20.35 10.21
C ALA A 23 -59.59 -20.13 8.80
N ALA A 24 -60.43 -19.97 7.76
CA ALA A 24 -59.96 -19.67 6.40
C ALA A 24 -59.68 -18.16 6.20
N ALA A 25 -60.53 -17.29 6.79
CA ALA A 25 -60.40 -15.85 6.67
C ALA A 25 -59.12 -15.29 7.34
N SER A 26 -58.62 -15.95 8.38
CA SER A 26 -57.38 -15.56 9.08
C SER A 26 -56.12 -15.91 8.28
N PHE A 27 -56.11 -17.02 7.52
CA PHE A 27 -54.97 -17.39 6.67
C PHE A 27 -54.94 -16.58 5.36
N VAL A 28 -56.09 -16.40 4.71
CA VAL A 28 -56.21 -15.54 3.51
C VAL A 28 -55.97 -14.07 3.86
N GLY A 29 -56.41 -13.62 5.03
CA GLY A 29 -56.16 -12.27 5.53
C GLY A 29 -54.68 -11.96 5.75
N MET A 30 -53.90 -12.91 6.29
CA MET A 30 -52.45 -12.75 6.44
C MET A 30 -51.74 -12.66 5.09
N ILE A 31 -52.04 -13.55 4.15
CA ILE A 31 -51.44 -13.53 2.80
C ILE A 31 -51.79 -12.21 2.09
N ALA A 32 -53.06 -11.83 2.04
CA ALA A 32 -53.50 -10.59 1.41
C ALA A 32 -52.99 -9.32 2.13
N SER A 33 -52.66 -9.38 3.42
CA SER A 33 -52.00 -8.26 4.13
C SER A 33 -50.50 -8.16 3.83
N ALA A 34 -49.83 -9.30 3.64
CA ALA A 34 -48.42 -9.34 3.26
C ALA A 34 -48.23 -8.86 1.81
N ASP A 35 -49.03 -9.36 0.87
CA ASP A 35 -49.03 -8.92 -0.54
C ASP A 35 -49.26 -7.40 -0.66
N ARG A 36 -50.08 -6.83 0.22
CA ARG A 36 -50.41 -5.40 0.21
C ARG A 36 -49.31 -4.54 0.84
N ALA A 37 -48.70 -4.99 1.94
CA ALA A 37 -47.54 -4.32 2.54
C ALA A 37 -46.35 -4.34 1.59
N GLU A 38 -46.07 -5.46 0.93
CA GLU A 38 -44.99 -5.57 -0.06
C GLU A 38 -45.26 -4.71 -1.31
N ALA A 39 -46.53 -4.55 -1.71
CA ALA A 39 -46.91 -3.63 -2.79
C ALA A 39 -46.73 -2.16 -2.38
N ASP A 40 -47.11 -1.78 -1.15
CA ASP A 40 -46.96 -0.41 -0.63
C ASP A 40 -45.46 -0.04 -0.47
N GLU A 41 -44.61 -0.94 0.05
CA GLU A 41 -43.16 -0.74 0.14
C GLU A 41 -42.50 -0.58 -1.23
N LYS A 42 -42.89 -1.40 -2.22
CA LYS A 42 -42.41 -1.25 -3.61
C LYS A 42 -42.88 0.04 -4.26
N ALA A 43 -44.10 0.49 -3.97
CA ALA A 43 -44.62 1.77 -4.45
C ALA A 43 -43.82 2.95 -3.87
N ASP A 44 -43.48 2.92 -2.57
CA ASP A 44 -42.66 3.96 -1.96
C ASP A 44 -41.20 3.95 -2.46
N LEU A 45 -40.59 2.79 -2.71
CA LEU A 45 -39.26 2.72 -3.34
C LEU A 45 -39.25 3.36 -4.74
N LEU A 46 -40.22 3.00 -5.59
CA LEU A 46 -40.34 3.55 -6.95
C LEU A 46 -40.63 5.07 -6.92
N LYS A 47 -41.43 5.53 -5.96
CA LYS A 47 -41.71 6.95 -5.73
C LYS A 47 -40.47 7.71 -5.26
N ILE A 48 -39.63 7.12 -4.40
CA ILE A 48 -38.34 7.69 -4.01
C ILE A 48 -37.42 7.79 -5.23
N ALA A 49 -37.31 6.73 -6.03
CA ALA A 49 -36.51 6.71 -7.26
C ALA A 49 -36.96 7.79 -8.25
N GLN A 50 -38.26 7.91 -8.51
CA GLN A 50 -38.84 8.98 -9.35
C GLN A 50 -38.57 10.38 -8.79
N THR A 51 -38.79 10.59 -7.49
CA THR A 51 -38.58 11.89 -6.83
C THR A 51 -37.12 12.34 -6.90
N ARG A 52 -36.18 11.38 -6.78
CA ARG A 52 -34.73 11.61 -6.85
C ARG A 52 -34.16 11.47 -8.27
N GLN A 53 -34.98 11.18 -9.27
CA GLN A 53 -34.60 10.96 -10.68
C GLN A 53 -33.53 9.87 -10.86
N LEU A 54 -33.57 8.82 -10.05
CA LEU A 54 -32.60 7.72 -10.07
C LEU A 54 -32.91 6.75 -11.22
N SER A 55 -31.86 6.36 -11.95
CA SER A 55 -31.90 5.25 -12.90
C SER A 55 -31.91 3.89 -12.18
N THR A 56 -32.04 2.80 -12.94
CA THR A 56 -31.89 1.44 -12.38
C THR A 56 -30.47 1.21 -11.88
N ASP A 57 -29.47 1.72 -12.59
CA ASP A 57 -28.05 1.56 -12.24
C ASP A 57 -27.71 2.33 -10.96
N ASP A 58 -28.28 3.53 -10.76
CA ASP A 58 -28.14 4.28 -9.51
C ASP A 58 -28.71 3.52 -8.30
N MET A 59 -29.87 2.86 -8.48
CA MET A 59 -30.47 2.05 -7.42
C MET A 59 -29.65 0.79 -7.11
N LEU A 60 -29.08 0.14 -8.13
CA LEU A 60 -28.19 -1.01 -7.95
C LEU A 60 -26.89 -0.60 -7.26
N ALA A 61 -26.27 0.52 -7.65
CA ALA A 61 -25.07 1.06 -7.02
C ALA A 61 -25.32 1.48 -5.55
N ALA A 62 -26.47 2.09 -5.27
CA ALA A 62 -26.88 2.43 -3.90
C ALA A 62 -27.09 1.17 -3.05
N ALA A 63 -27.73 0.14 -3.58
CA ALA A 63 -27.94 -1.13 -2.89
C ALA A 63 -26.61 -1.89 -2.65
N ALA A 64 -25.67 -1.85 -3.60
CA ALA A 64 -24.36 -2.49 -3.49
C ALA A 64 -23.43 -1.81 -2.46
N THR A 65 -23.64 -0.51 -2.19
CA THR A 65 -22.82 0.27 -1.24
C THR A 65 -23.43 0.40 0.15
N TYR A 66 -24.73 0.17 0.31
CA TYR A 66 -25.44 0.39 1.56
C TYR A 66 -25.32 -0.79 2.54
N THR A 67 -24.71 -0.56 3.71
CA THR A 67 -24.70 -1.52 4.83
C THR A 67 -25.66 -1.05 5.95
N PRO A 68 -26.78 -1.74 6.19
CA PRO A 68 -27.77 -1.34 7.20
C PRO A 68 -27.27 -1.45 8.65
N THR A 69 -27.95 -0.73 9.55
CA THR A 69 -27.68 -0.80 11.00
C THR A 69 -27.79 -2.23 11.53
N GLY A 70 -26.79 -2.66 12.31
CA GLY A 70 -26.69 -4.02 12.84
C GLY A 70 -25.99 -5.02 11.92
N HIS A 71 -25.74 -4.66 10.66
CA HIS A 71 -24.97 -5.48 9.72
C HIS A 71 -23.49 -5.04 9.69
N LYS A 72 -22.63 -6.03 9.43
CA LYS A 72 -21.18 -5.83 9.25
C LYS A 72 -20.88 -5.61 7.77
N ASP A 73 -19.91 -4.75 7.51
CA ASP A 73 -19.17 -4.68 6.26
C ASP A 73 -18.38 -5.97 5.99
N GLU A 74 -17.99 -6.19 4.74
CA GLU A 74 -17.26 -7.37 4.29
C GLU A 74 -15.75 -7.20 4.48
N PHE A 75 -15.21 -6.01 4.21
CA PHE A 75 -13.77 -5.73 4.30
C PHE A 75 -13.44 -4.59 5.26
N VAL A 76 -12.21 -4.62 5.77
CA VAL A 76 -11.58 -3.52 6.51
C VAL A 76 -10.38 -3.04 5.72
N CYS A 77 -10.33 -1.74 5.45
CA CYS A 77 -9.22 -1.09 4.78
C CYS A 77 -8.41 -0.29 5.80
N LEU A 78 -7.08 -0.41 5.73
CA LEU A 78 -6.15 0.57 6.31
C LEU A 78 -5.72 1.50 5.18
N ASN A 79 -5.89 2.81 5.39
CA ASN A 79 -5.56 3.84 4.43
C ASN A 79 -4.72 4.93 5.09
N SER A 80 -3.80 5.53 4.34
CA SER A 80 -3.00 6.63 4.87
C SER A 80 -3.85 7.84 5.29
N GLY A 81 -3.41 8.53 6.35
CA GLY A 81 -3.87 9.88 6.71
C GLY A 81 -3.06 11.01 6.07
N GLY A 82 -2.12 10.71 5.17
CA GLY A 82 -1.20 11.68 4.57
C GLY A 82 -0.41 12.47 5.63
N GLN A 83 -0.36 13.79 5.44
CA GLN A 83 0.22 14.78 6.34
C GLN A 83 -0.39 14.84 7.76
N ALA A 84 -1.43 14.05 8.05
CA ALA A 84 -1.90 13.84 9.42
C ALA A 84 -1.08 12.80 10.20
N ALA A 85 -0.13 12.11 9.56
CA ALA A 85 0.75 11.09 10.15
C ALA A 85 -0.01 10.04 11.00
N SER A 86 -1.02 9.43 10.39
CA SER A 86 -1.93 8.46 11.01
C SER A 86 -2.44 7.46 9.98
N VAL A 87 -3.08 6.38 10.43
CA VAL A 87 -3.79 5.44 9.56
C VAL A 87 -5.28 5.50 9.83
N ILE A 88 -6.06 5.66 8.77
CA ILE A 88 -7.51 5.60 8.79
C ILE A 88 -7.93 4.14 8.59
N VAL A 89 -8.63 3.58 9.56
CA VAL A 89 -9.29 2.28 9.43
C VAL A 89 -10.73 2.53 9.04
N TYR A 90 -11.17 2.04 7.89
CA TYR A 90 -12.56 2.14 7.44
C TYR A 90 -13.10 0.81 6.91
N ALA A 91 -14.42 0.71 6.83
CA ALA A 91 -15.13 -0.49 6.43
C ALA A 91 -15.69 -0.37 5.00
N VAL A 92 -15.70 -1.47 4.24
CA VAL A 92 -16.19 -1.53 2.85
C VAL A 92 -17.30 -2.60 2.75
N PRO A 93 -18.47 -2.28 2.17
CA PRO A 93 -18.69 -1.17 1.22
C PRO A 93 -19.26 0.13 1.82
N SER A 94 -19.54 0.21 3.11
CA SER A 94 -20.21 1.37 3.73
C SER A 94 -19.37 2.66 3.80
N MET A 95 -18.05 2.56 3.57
CA MET A 95 -17.05 3.62 3.71
C MET A 95 -17.02 4.28 5.11
N ARG A 96 -17.52 3.59 6.14
CA ARG A 96 -17.54 4.10 7.52
C ARG A 96 -16.17 4.02 8.17
N ILE A 97 -15.68 5.15 8.69
CA ILE A 97 -14.45 5.19 9.50
C ILE A 97 -14.70 4.51 10.84
N LEU A 98 -13.84 3.56 11.19
CA LEU A 98 -13.90 2.74 12.40
C LEU A 98 -12.93 3.24 13.48
N LYS A 99 -11.71 3.62 13.08
CA LYS A 99 -10.63 4.06 13.98
C LYS A 99 -9.61 4.92 13.24
N TYR A 100 -8.97 5.84 13.94
CA TYR A 100 -7.68 6.41 13.55
C TYR A 100 -6.57 5.78 14.39
N ILE A 101 -5.47 5.38 13.77
CA ILE A 101 -4.27 4.86 14.44
C ILE A 101 -3.20 5.96 14.40
N PRO A 102 -2.81 6.56 15.54
CA PRO A 102 -1.72 7.52 15.59
C PRO A 102 -0.38 6.87 15.24
N THR A 103 0.45 7.53 14.42
CA THR A 103 1.79 7.03 14.04
C THR A 103 2.89 8.05 14.32
N GLY A 104 3.07 9.04 13.43
CA GLY A 104 4.16 10.03 13.49
C GLY A 104 3.84 11.37 14.14
N ALA A 105 2.58 11.59 14.55
CA ALA A 105 2.12 12.82 15.20
C ALA A 105 1.37 12.54 16.53
N PRO A 106 1.38 13.47 17.50
CA PRO A 106 0.53 13.42 18.69
C PRO A 106 -0.96 13.40 18.33
N ASP A 107 -1.75 12.61 19.06
CA ASP A 107 -3.20 12.53 18.89
C ASP A 107 -3.89 12.77 20.24
N SER A 108 -4.70 13.83 20.33
CA SER A 108 -5.37 14.24 21.56
C SER A 108 -6.64 13.44 21.90
N SER A 109 -7.19 12.70 20.93
CA SER A 109 -8.36 11.82 21.12
C SER A 109 -7.95 10.48 21.73
N ALA A 110 -6.84 9.92 21.25
CA ALA A 110 -6.24 8.68 21.74
C ALA A 110 -5.27 8.90 22.93
N GLY A 111 -4.84 10.13 23.19
CA GLY A 111 -3.81 10.45 24.19
C GLY A 111 -2.38 10.15 23.72
N PHE A 112 -2.18 9.80 22.44
CA PHE A 112 -0.88 9.43 21.90
C PHE A 112 0.11 10.60 21.93
N SER A 113 1.31 10.32 22.43
CA SER A 113 2.38 11.26 22.82
C SER A 113 2.08 12.14 24.06
N TYR A 114 0.99 11.91 24.80
CA TYR A 114 0.70 12.62 26.06
C TYR A 114 1.00 11.79 27.31
N ASP A 115 1.02 10.46 27.22
CA ASP A 115 1.55 9.56 28.26
C ASP A 115 3.09 9.38 28.17
N VAL A 116 3.66 8.45 28.94
CA VAL A 116 5.12 8.21 28.97
C VAL A 116 5.54 7.24 27.87
N GLU A 117 4.73 6.22 27.64
CA GLU A 117 4.95 5.08 26.77
C GLU A 117 4.88 5.49 25.28
N SER A 118 3.80 6.12 24.86
CA SER A 118 3.58 6.59 23.49
C SER A 118 4.49 7.76 23.12
N ARG A 119 4.83 8.63 24.08
CA ARG A 119 5.84 9.68 23.92
C ARG A 119 7.25 9.09 23.81
N GLY A 120 7.54 8.01 24.54
CA GLY A 120 8.77 7.22 24.37
C GLY A 120 8.86 6.61 22.97
N LEU A 121 7.74 6.03 22.50
CA LEU A 121 7.62 5.48 21.14
C LEU A 121 7.82 6.56 20.06
N LEU A 122 7.16 7.73 20.16
CA LEU A 122 7.34 8.83 19.20
C LEU A 122 8.80 9.31 19.17
N ASN A 123 9.44 9.43 20.34
CA ASN A 123 10.87 9.80 20.43
C ASN A 123 11.83 8.72 19.91
N SER A 124 11.41 7.45 19.80
CA SER A 124 12.25 6.41 19.16
C SER A 124 12.42 6.65 17.65
N GLY A 125 11.49 7.38 17.03
CA GLY A 125 11.59 7.89 15.66
C GLY A 125 12.35 9.21 15.52
N ALA A 126 13.17 9.60 16.50
CA ALA A 126 14.00 10.81 16.41
C ALA A 126 15.10 10.66 15.34
N ILE A 127 15.36 11.75 14.59
CA ILE A 127 16.36 11.76 13.51
C ILE A 127 17.41 12.84 13.82
N ASP A 128 18.69 12.49 13.67
CA ASP A 128 19.85 13.37 13.96
C ASP A 128 19.76 14.04 15.37
N GLY A 129 19.25 13.29 16.35
CA GLY A 129 19.06 13.76 17.73
C GLY A 129 17.87 14.69 17.95
N ARG A 130 16.98 14.85 16.97
CA ARG A 130 15.79 15.70 17.05
C ARG A 130 14.52 14.86 17.16
N SER A 131 13.70 15.13 18.16
CA SER A 131 12.33 14.60 18.25
C SER A 131 11.48 15.13 17.08
N ILE A 132 10.61 14.27 16.55
CA ILE A 132 9.74 14.58 15.41
C ILE A 132 8.30 14.27 15.82
N SER A 133 7.43 15.29 15.76
CA SER A 133 6.03 15.23 16.18
C SER A 133 5.04 15.53 15.04
N TRP A 134 5.46 15.24 13.81
CA TRP A 134 4.72 15.39 12.57
C TRP A 134 5.24 14.34 11.58
N GLY A 135 4.59 14.18 10.43
CA GLY A 135 5.02 13.27 9.38
C GLY A 135 4.04 13.30 8.21
N ASP A 136 4.30 12.47 7.21
CA ASP A 136 3.46 12.32 6.03
C ASP A 136 3.40 10.84 5.66
N THR A 137 2.32 10.16 6.05
CA THR A 137 2.14 8.73 5.78
C THR A 137 1.73 8.51 4.32
N HIS A 138 2.17 7.43 3.66
CA HIS A 138 1.79 7.18 2.25
C HIS A 138 1.19 5.81 1.99
N HIS A 139 1.96 4.72 2.09
CA HIS A 139 1.50 3.40 1.60
C HIS A 139 1.44 2.37 2.73
N PRO A 140 0.23 2.02 3.21
CA PRO A 140 0.06 0.92 4.14
C PRO A 140 0.19 -0.44 3.44
N ALA A 141 0.86 -1.38 4.08
CA ALA A 141 0.88 -2.80 3.69
C ALA A 141 0.49 -3.69 4.87
N PHE A 142 -0.14 -4.82 4.60
CA PHE A 142 -0.42 -5.87 5.58
C PHE A 142 0.75 -6.86 5.65
N SER A 143 0.91 -7.56 6.78
CA SER A 143 1.78 -8.74 6.82
C SER A 143 1.19 -9.91 6.03
N GLU A 144 2.08 -10.64 5.36
CA GLU A 144 1.79 -11.80 4.53
C GLU A 144 2.45 -13.08 5.04
N THR A 145 1.80 -14.21 4.73
CA THR A 145 2.36 -15.57 4.76
C THR A 145 1.98 -16.23 3.42
N ASP A 146 2.96 -16.81 2.73
CA ASP A 146 2.82 -17.41 1.39
C ASP A 146 2.08 -16.53 0.37
N GLY A 147 2.37 -15.22 0.37
CA GLY A 147 1.79 -14.24 -0.55
C GLY A 147 0.34 -13.85 -0.25
N LYS A 148 -0.13 -14.10 0.97
CA LYS A 148 -1.51 -13.83 1.40
C LYS A 148 -1.52 -13.09 2.73
N TYR A 149 -2.36 -12.06 2.82
CA TYR A 149 -2.55 -11.31 4.06
C TYR A 149 -2.93 -12.23 5.23
N ASP A 150 -2.13 -12.17 6.30
CA ASP A 150 -2.34 -12.97 7.51
C ASP A 150 -3.05 -12.19 8.64
N GLY A 151 -3.28 -10.89 8.43
CA GLY A 151 -4.00 -10.02 9.35
C GLY A 151 -3.33 -9.79 10.70
N ARG A 152 -2.02 -10.04 10.83
CA ARG A 152 -1.30 -9.92 12.11
C ARG A 152 -0.71 -8.55 12.37
N PHE A 153 -0.10 -7.95 11.35
CA PHE A 153 0.58 -6.66 11.42
C PHE A 153 0.23 -5.82 10.20
N ALA A 154 0.42 -4.51 10.33
CA ALA A 154 0.49 -3.60 9.20
C ALA A 154 1.75 -2.74 9.32
N PHE A 155 2.21 -2.23 8.19
CA PHE A 155 3.34 -1.33 8.07
C PHE A 155 2.90 -0.11 7.30
N ILE A 156 3.38 1.07 7.65
CA ILE A 156 3.20 2.27 6.86
C ILE A 156 4.41 3.17 7.03
N ASN A 157 4.72 3.95 6.01
CA ASN A 157 5.96 4.71 5.90
C ASN A 157 5.75 6.21 6.19
N ASP A 158 6.82 7.02 6.25
CA ASP A 158 6.78 8.48 6.44
C ASP A 158 7.65 9.20 5.42
N LYS A 159 7.02 9.68 4.35
CA LYS A 159 7.66 10.40 3.24
C LYS A 159 8.56 11.56 3.71
N ALA A 160 8.08 12.30 4.70
CA ALA A 160 8.71 13.55 5.12
C ALA A 160 9.90 13.33 6.05
N ASN A 161 9.86 12.27 6.86
CA ASN A 161 10.93 11.91 7.79
C ASN A 161 11.09 10.39 7.71
N PRO A 162 12.07 9.85 6.96
CA PRO A 162 12.05 8.45 6.53
C PRO A 162 12.04 7.50 7.74
N ARG A 163 10.87 6.90 7.96
CA ARG A 163 10.49 6.15 9.17
C ARG A 163 9.42 5.13 8.80
N VAL A 164 9.70 3.86 9.09
CA VAL A 164 8.68 2.80 9.02
C VAL A 164 7.98 2.67 10.37
N PHE A 165 6.66 2.75 10.37
CA PHE A 165 5.79 2.47 11.51
C PHE A 165 5.32 1.01 11.45
N VAL A 166 5.45 0.29 12.56
CA VAL A 166 4.93 -1.09 12.71
C VAL A 166 3.66 -1.05 13.56
N ILE A 167 2.57 -1.59 13.05
CA ILE A 167 1.24 -1.64 13.70
C ILE A 167 0.89 -3.10 13.99
N ASP A 168 0.36 -3.38 15.19
CA ASP A 168 -0.20 -4.69 15.53
C ASP A 168 -1.72 -4.66 15.30
N LEU A 169 -2.24 -5.58 14.50
CA LEU A 169 -3.66 -5.58 14.11
C LEU A 169 -4.57 -6.26 15.15
N ARG A 170 -4.01 -6.78 16.25
CA ARG A 170 -4.81 -7.30 17.37
C ARG A 170 -5.46 -6.20 18.20
N ASP A 171 -4.81 -5.03 18.28
CA ASP A 171 -5.29 -3.85 19.02
C ASP A 171 -5.33 -2.56 18.18
N PHE A 172 -4.83 -2.61 16.93
CA PHE A 172 -4.75 -1.48 16.00
C PHE A 172 -3.95 -0.32 16.60
N GLU A 173 -2.74 -0.60 17.07
CA GLU A 173 -1.83 0.39 17.64
C GLU A 173 -0.43 0.31 17.03
N THR A 174 0.21 1.46 16.87
CA THR A 174 1.63 1.55 16.51
C THR A 174 2.50 1.02 17.66
N LYS A 175 3.39 0.09 17.34
CA LYS A 175 4.24 -0.63 18.32
C LYS A 175 5.74 -0.37 18.13
N GLN A 176 6.16 0.16 16.99
CA GLN A 176 7.54 0.57 16.70
C GLN A 176 7.56 1.71 15.68
N ILE A 177 8.55 2.59 15.81
CA ILE A 177 8.91 3.57 14.78
C ILE A 177 10.39 3.34 14.48
N VAL A 178 10.75 3.14 13.22
CA VAL A 178 12.14 2.84 12.81
C VAL A 178 12.64 3.90 11.84
N PRO A 179 13.49 4.85 12.27
CA PRO A 179 14.07 5.84 11.38
C PRO A 179 15.12 5.21 10.46
N ASN A 180 15.09 5.57 9.18
CA ASN A 180 16.09 5.12 8.22
C ASN A 180 17.43 5.87 8.43
N PRO A 181 18.54 5.14 8.64
CA PRO A 181 19.84 5.76 8.90
C PRO A 181 20.52 6.35 7.65
N ILE A 182 20.08 5.99 6.44
CA ILE A 182 20.68 6.39 5.16
C ILE A 182 19.89 7.54 4.50
N PHE A 183 18.56 7.42 4.47
CA PHE A 183 17.72 8.31 3.67
C PHE A 183 17.46 9.67 4.34
N ARG A 184 17.00 10.63 3.52
CA ARG A 184 16.57 11.98 3.94
C ARG A 184 15.09 12.24 3.70
N SER A 185 14.50 11.55 2.73
CA SER A 185 13.08 11.44 2.45
C SER A 185 12.89 10.10 1.74
N GLU A 186 11.72 9.51 1.91
CA GLU A 186 11.33 8.26 1.27
C GLU A 186 10.03 8.47 0.48
N HIS A 187 9.60 7.49 -0.31
CA HIS A 187 8.21 7.45 -0.76
C HIS A 187 7.69 6.05 -1.04
N GLY A 188 8.48 5.12 -1.55
CA GLY A 188 8.01 3.87 -2.17
C GLY A 188 7.40 2.81 -1.26
N GLY A 189 6.86 3.22 -0.13
CA GLY A 189 5.94 2.48 0.70
C GLY A 189 6.60 1.58 1.70
N ALA A 190 5.75 0.79 2.35
CA ALA A 190 6.13 -0.21 3.34
C ALA A 190 5.77 -1.64 2.86
N PHE A 191 5.85 -1.89 1.56
CA PHE A 191 5.49 -3.17 0.94
C PHE A 191 6.30 -4.33 1.50
N VAL A 192 5.70 -5.51 1.60
CA VAL A 192 6.32 -6.65 2.27
C VAL A 192 6.64 -7.78 1.30
N THR A 193 7.77 -8.45 1.51
CA THR A 193 8.03 -9.75 0.86
C THR A 193 6.93 -10.77 1.21
N PRO A 194 6.64 -11.79 0.38
CA PRO A 194 5.48 -12.70 0.55
C PRO A 194 5.36 -13.47 1.87
N ASN A 195 6.40 -13.49 2.70
CA ASN A 195 6.41 -14.09 4.04
C ASN A 195 6.68 -13.09 5.17
N THR A 196 6.54 -11.78 4.90
CA THR A 196 6.96 -10.67 5.76
C THR A 196 8.37 -10.86 6.31
N GLU A 197 9.31 -11.29 5.48
CA GLU A 197 10.72 -11.42 5.85
C GLU A 197 11.41 -10.06 5.92
N TYR A 198 11.03 -9.18 5.01
CA TYR A 198 11.46 -7.79 4.93
C TYR A 198 10.27 -6.87 4.60
N VAL A 199 10.33 -5.66 5.15
CA VAL A 199 9.54 -4.49 4.73
C VAL A 199 10.45 -3.63 3.84
N ILE A 200 10.00 -3.29 2.64
CA ILE A 200 10.73 -2.48 1.66
C ILE A 200 10.48 -1.00 1.95
N GLU A 201 11.48 -0.15 1.72
CA GLU A 201 11.41 1.32 1.80
C GLU A 201 12.33 1.90 0.70
N SER A 202 11.90 2.91 -0.09
CA SER A 202 12.73 3.55 -1.12
C SER A 202 12.91 5.05 -0.92
N ALA A 203 14.08 5.59 -1.27
CA ALA A 203 14.40 7.00 -1.13
C ALA A 203 13.79 7.86 -2.25
N GLN A 204 12.85 8.77 -1.95
CA GLN A 204 12.29 9.63 -3.01
C GLN A 204 13.27 10.70 -3.45
N TYR A 205 13.82 11.47 -2.52
CA TYR A 205 14.83 12.47 -2.85
C TYR A 205 16.21 11.94 -2.46
N SER A 206 17.03 11.66 -3.47
CA SER A 206 18.41 11.23 -3.27
C SER A 206 19.20 12.23 -2.41
N ALA A 207 20.16 11.72 -1.66
CA ALA A 207 20.97 12.51 -0.73
C ALA A 207 22.36 11.89 -0.54
N PRO A 208 23.32 12.60 0.08
CA PRO A 208 24.55 11.99 0.56
C PRO A 208 24.22 10.94 1.65
N PRO A 209 24.52 9.65 1.42
CA PRO A 209 24.15 8.57 2.36
C PRO A 209 24.95 8.65 3.69
N ASP A 210 26.12 9.29 3.64
CA ASP A 210 26.94 9.66 4.80
C ASP A 210 26.38 10.85 5.60
N ARG A 211 25.16 11.31 5.26
CA ARG A 211 24.41 12.40 5.90
C ARG A 211 25.14 13.76 5.89
N THR A 212 26.28 13.88 5.21
CA THR A 212 27.16 15.05 5.25
C THR A 212 26.67 16.17 4.32
N TYR A 213 26.64 17.41 4.80
CA TYR A 213 26.30 18.57 3.98
C TYR A 213 27.32 18.78 2.85
N ARG A 214 26.82 18.99 1.64
CA ARG A 214 27.61 19.22 0.42
C ARG A 214 26.88 20.29 -0.41
N PRO A 215 27.56 21.26 -1.06
CA PRO A 215 26.90 22.24 -1.91
C PRO A 215 26.22 21.58 -3.12
N MET A 216 24.97 21.96 -3.42
CA MET A 216 24.21 21.42 -4.55
C MET A 216 24.75 21.95 -5.89
N THR A 217 25.62 21.17 -6.53
CA THR A 217 26.14 21.39 -7.89
C THR A 217 26.01 20.08 -8.67
N GLN A 218 25.92 20.13 -10.00
CA GLN A 218 25.79 18.92 -10.83
C GLN A 218 26.92 17.91 -10.57
N ALA A 219 28.16 18.39 -10.42
CA ALA A 219 29.32 17.56 -10.12
C ALA A 219 29.24 16.92 -8.73
N ASN A 220 28.78 17.67 -7.72
CA ASN A 220 28.60 17.13 -6.38
C ASN A 220 27.43 16.13 -6.32
N PHE A 221 26.32 16.42 -6.99
CA PHE A 221 25.14 15.55 -7.08
C PHE A 221 25.53 14.20 -7.68
N ASN A 222 26.09 14.18 -8.90
CA ASN A 222 26.52 12.96 -9.57
C ASN A 222 27.53 12.15 -8.72
N LYS A 223 28.43 12.83 -7.99
CA LYS A 223 29.48 12.17 -7.19
C LYS A 223 28.99 11.62 -5.85
N TYR A 224 28.17 12.36 -5.11
CA TYR A 224 27.90 12.08 -3.69
C TYR A 224 26.44 11.74 -3.36
N TRP A 225 25.47 12.13 -4.19
CA TRP A 225 24.06 11.80 -3.93
C TRP A 225 23.79 10.37 -4.39
N ARG A 226 23.01 9.62 -3.63
CA ARG A 226 22.48 8.31 -4.03
C ARG A 226 21.03 8.20 -3.62
N GLY A 227 20.26 7.50 -4.44
CA GLY A 227 19.00 6.90 -4.04
C GLY A 227 19.27 5.57 -3.34
N GLY A 228 18.21 4.80 -3.12
CA GLY A 228 18.37 3.42 -2.67
C GLY A 228 17.06 2.76 -2.27
N ILE A 229 17.17 1.45 -2.00
CA ILE A 229 16.09 0.61 -1.51
C ILE A 229 16.58 -0.07 -0.23
N THR A 230 15.88 0.15 0.88
CA THR A 230 16.12 -0.47 2.18
C THR A 230 15.18 -1.65 2.38
N TYR A 231 15.72 -2.73 2.92
CA TYR A 231 15.00 -3.94 3.31
C TYR A 231 15.10 -4.06 4.83
N HIS A 232 14.01 -3.71 5.52
CA HIS A 232 13.92 -3.78 6.97
C HIS A 232 13.59 -5.21 7.40
N LYS A 233 14.52 -5.91 8.06
CA LYS A 233 14.27 -7.29 8.49
C LYS A 233 13.17 -7.31 9.53
N PHE A 234 12.11 -8.09 9.31
CA PHE A 234 11.01 -8.21 10.28
C PHE A 234 11.09 -9.51 11.09
N ASP A 235 11.06 -9.39 12.41
CA ASP A 235 10.92 -10.49 13.36
C ASP A 235 9.44 -10.69 13.70
N ARG A 236 8.80 -11.63 13.00
CA ARG A 236 7.37 -11.99 13.15
C ARG A 236 7.01 -12.58 14.52
N ALA A 237 7.99 -12.99 15.33
CA ALA A 237 7.77 -13.49 16.69
C ALA A 237 7.77 -12.34 17.71
N LYS A 238 8.64 -11.34 17.54
CA LYS A 238 8.65 -10.11 18.34
C LYS A 238 7.62 -9.07 17.88
N GLY A 239 7.16 -9.16 16.62
CA GLY A 239 6.35 -8.12 15.99
C GLY A 239 7.14 -6.82 15.84
N ARG A 240 8.42 -6.91 15.44
CA ARG A 240 9.37 -5.78 15.38
C ARG A 240 10.32 -5.93 14.20
N ILE A 241 10.70 -4.81 13.61
CA ILE A 241 11.86 -4.71 12.71
C ILE A 241 13.13 -4.85 13.56
N ASP A 242 14.14 -5.53 13.00
CA ASP A 242 15.47 -5.81 13.54
C ASP A 242 16.53 -5.04 12.73
N PRO A 243 16.89 -3.79 13.13
CA PRO A 243 17.72 -2.89 12.33
C PRO A 243 19.13 -3.41 12.03
N ASP A 244 19.68 -4.28 12.87
CA ASP A 244 21.01 -4.85 12.70
C ASP A 244 21.08 -5.85 11.52
N LYS A 245 19.93 -6.44 11.16
CA LYS A 245 19.75 -7.34 10.01
C LYS A 245 19.11 -6.68 8.80
N SER A 246 18.66 -5.43 8.93
CA SER A 246 18.23 -4.60 7.80
C SER A 246 19.43 -4.17 6.95
N PHE A 247 19.19 -3.86 5.68
CA PHE A 247 20.22 -3.36 4.76
C PHE A 247 19.66 -2.44 3.68
N THR A 248 20.51 -1.57 3.12
CA THR A 248 20.19 -0.71 1.97
C THR A 248 21.03 -1.10 0.76
N ILE A 249 20.42 -1.20 -0.41
CA ILE A 249 21.12 -1.20 -1.70
C ILE A 249 21.10 0.23 -2.21
N LEU A 250 22.28 0.80 -2.48
CA LEU A 250 22.36 2.13 -3.08
C LEU A 250 21.94 2.08 -4.55
N ALA A 251 21.26 3.13 -5.01
CA ALA A 251 20.83 3.32 -6.38
C ALA A 251 21.36 4.65 -6.93
N PRO A 252 21.33 4.87 -8.26
CA PRO A 252 21.64 6.17 -8.85
C PRO A 252 20.81 7.30 -8.22
N PRO A 253 21.27 8.57 -8.27
CA PRO A 253 20.57 9.71 -7.68
C PRO A 253 19.39 10.18 -8.54
N TYR A 254 18.49 9.26 -8.85
CA TYR A 254 17.18 9.52 -9.42
C TYR A 254 16.20 9.86 -8.30
N ILE A 255 14.92 10.01 -8.65
CA ILE A 255 13.82 10.03 -7.70
C ILE A 255 13.19 8.64 -7.75
N GLN A 256 13.53 7.74 -6.82
CA GLN A 256 12.83 6.45 -6.72
C GLN A 256 11.41 6.70 -6.22
N ASP A 257 10.42 6.13 -6.89
CA ASP A 257 9.01 6.39 -6.57
C ASP A 257 8.41 5.19 -5.85
N LEU A 258 7.44 4.47 -6.42
CA LEU A 258 6.83 3.31 -5.77
C LEU A 258 7.71 2.06 -5.86
N SER A 259 7.45 1.13 -4.93
CA SER A 259 8.00 -0.21 -4.95
C SER A 259 6.89 -1.25 -4.82
N ASP A 260 7.13 -2.47 -5.27
CA ASP A 260 6.35 -3.64 -4.87
C ASP A 260 7.28 -4.86 -4.71
N ALA A 261 6.87 -5.79 -3.85
CA ALA A 261 7.57 -7.05 -3.68
C ALA A 261 7.09 -8.04 -4.75
N GLY A 262 8.03 -8.82 -5.30
CA GLY A 262 7.68 -9.93 -6.17
C GLY A 262 6.81 -10.97 -5.44
N LYS A 263 5.88 -11.56 -6.18
CA LYS A 263 4.91 -12.57 -5.73
C LYS A 263 5.17 -13.86 -6.50
N GLY A 264 4.58 -14.99 -6.10
CA GLY A 264 4.69 -16.28 -6.82
C GLY A 264 6.10 -16.58 -7.36
N GLU A 265 6.27 -16.54 -8.69
CA GLU A 265 7.55 -16.80 -9.37
C GLU A 265 8.61 -15.70 -9.15
N SER A 266 8.20 -14.43 -9.06
CA SER A 266 9.07 -13.29 -8.76
C SER A 266 9.38 -13.11 -7.28
N ALA A 267 8.91 -13.99 -6.38
CA ALA A 267 9.05 -13.89 -4.92
C ALA A 267 10.51 -13.85 -4.35
N GLY A 268 11.54 -13.88 -5.20
CA GLY A 268 12.93 -13.58 -4.81
C GLY A 268 13.40 -12.16 -5.13
N TRP A 269 12.51 -11.37 -5.76
CA TRP A 269 12.80 -10.08 -6.34
C TRP A 269 11.83 -9.00 -5.83
N SER A 270 12.17 -7.75 -6.12
CA SER A 270 11.34 -6.58 -5.88
C SER A 270 11.64 -5.52 -6.95
N PHE A 271 10.67 -4.63 -7.13
CA PHE A 271 10.59 -3.72 -8.24
C PHE A 271 10.43 -2.30 -7.68
N THR A 272 11.27 -1.36 -8.08
CA THR A 272 11.21 0.04 -7.62
C THR A 272 11.42 0.98 -8.81
N ASN A 273 10.35 1.64 -9.26
CA ASN A 273 10.44 2.59 -10.37
C ASN A 273 11.15 3.89 -9.97
N SER A 274 11.49 4.70 -10.97
CA SER A 274 12.07 6.02 -10.72
C SER A 274 11.81 7.00 -11.85
N LEU A 275 11.83 8.29 -11.50
CA LEU A 275 11.72 9.42 -12.40
C LEU A 275 12.90 10.40 -12.21
N CYS A 276 13.00 11.41 -13.06
CA CYS A 276 14.12 12.35 -13.08
C CYS A 276 15.49 11.66 -13.28
N SER A 277 15.55 10.67 -14.19
CA SER A 277 16.80 9.97 -14.49
C SER A 277 17.87 10.89 -15.10
N GLU A 278 17.48 12.08 -15.56
CA GLU A 278 18.32 13.18 -16.04
C GLU A 278 19.24 13.76 -14.96
N ARG A 279 18.99 13.47 -13.68
CA ARG A 279 19.76 14.02 -12.54
C ARG A 279 19.68 15.53 -12.50
N TYR A 280 18.51 16.09 -12.78
CA TYR A 280 18.32 17.54 -12.77
C TYR A 280 18.48 18.10 -11.36
N VAL A 281 19.17 19.24 -11.24
CA VAL A 281 19.43 19.91 -9.95
C VAL A 281 18.84 21.33 -9.88
N GLY A 282 17.88 21.63 -10.76
CA GLY A 282 17.20 22.93 -10.79
C GLY A 282 18.09 24.10 -11.21
N GLY A 283 17.59 25.32 -10.94
CA GLY A 283 18.25 26.58 -11.29
C GLY A 283 17.42 27.50 -12.18
N ILE A 284 16.10 27.54 -11.99
CA ILE A 284 15.17 28.40 -12.73
C ILE A 284 15.55 29.89 -12.63
N GLU A 285 15.98 30.35 -11.46
CA GLU A 285 16.51 31.71 -11.22
C GLU A 285 17.78 32.05 -12.01
N LYS A 286 18.43 31.02 -12.59
CA LYS A 286 19.63 31.13 -13.44
C LYS A 286 19.29 30.90 -14.92
N GLY A 287 18.00 30.94 -15.29
CA GLY A 287 17.53 30.76 -16.67
C GLY A 287 17.51 29.30 -17.15
N ARG A 288 17.66 28.30 -16.27
CA ARG A 288 17.42 26.90 -16.62
C ARG A 288 15.90 26.61 -16.62
N PRO A 289 15.43 25.50 -17.23
CA PRO A 289 14.02 25.11 -17.16
C PRO A 289 13.46 24.98 -15.73
N PRO A 290 12.13 25.03 -15.55
CA PRO A 290 11.47 24.57 -14.33
C PRO A 290 11.90 23.16 -13.91
N TRP A 291 11.64 22.80 -12.66
CA TRP A 291 12.08 21.51 -12.10
C TRP A 291 11.50 20.34 -12.88
N GLU A 292 10.20 20.38 -13.11
CA GLU A 292 9.37 19.40 -13.79
C GLU A 292 9.91 19.14 -15.20
N ALA A 293 10.04 20.21 -16.00
CA ALA A 293 10.55 20.14 -17.37
C ALA A 293 12.01 19.65 -17.47
N GLY A 294 12.83 19.86 -16.44
CA GLY A 294 14.20 19.34 -16.38
C GLY A 294 14.30 17.88 -15.93
N CYS A 295 13.33 17.41 -15.14
CA CYS A 295 13.16 16.02 -14.68
C CYS A 295 12.26 15.16 -15.59
N SER A 296 11.82 15.71 -16.73
CA SER A 296 10.99 15.02 -17.73
C SER A 296 11.46 15.36 -19.16
N ALA A 297 12.77 15.55 -19.34
CA ALA A 297 13.39 15.86 -20.62
C ALA A 297 13.71 14.61 -21.46
N ARG A 298 13.83 13.43 -20.83
CA ARG A 298 13.91 12.12 -21.51
C ARG A 298 12.54 11.54 -21.80
N ASP A 299 12.48 10.59 -22.72
CA ASP A 299 11.25 9.86 -23.06
C ASP A 299 11.09 8.57 -22.23
N MET A 300 12.17 8.08 -21.63
CA MET A 300 12.20 6.93 -20.73
C MET A 300 12.98 7.27 -19.44
N ASP A 301 12.51 6.75 -18.33
CA ASP A 301 13.24 6.62 -17.07
C ASP A 301 13.47 5.12 -16.76
N TYR A 302 13.62 4.72 -15.49
CA TYR A 302 14.03 3.34 -15.15
C TYR A 302 13.35 2.75 -13.91
N MET A 303 12.97 1.48 -14.01
CA MET A 303 12.69 0.60 -12.88
C MET A 303 13.94 -0.17 -12.47
N HIS A 304 14.21 -0.14 -11.16
CA HIS A 304 15.24 -0.95 -10.51
C HIS A 304 14.61 -2.30 -10.18
N ILE A 305 15.12 -3.38 -10.77
CA ILE A 305 14.73 -4.74 -10.41
C ILE A 305 15.83 -5.35 -9.53
N VAL A 306 15.44 -5.91 -8.39
CA VAL A 306 16.36 -6.23 -7.30
C VAL A 306 16.15 -7.64 -6.77
N ASN A 307 17.17 -8.49 -6.86
CA ASN A 307 17.20 -9.80 -6.21
C ASN A 307 17.52 -9.64 -4.72
N TRP A 308 16.49 -9.31 -3.92
CA TRP A 308 16.65 -9.07 -2.49
C TRP A 308 17.08 -10.30 -1.71
N LYS A 309 16.76 -11.52 -2.18
CA LYS A 309 17.24 -12.77 -1.56
C LYS A 309 18.76 -12.88 -1.64
N LYS A 310 19.33 -12.70 -2.83
CA LYS A 310 20.78 -12.69 -3.06
C LYS A 310 21.47 -11.54 -2.31
N ALA A 311 20.81 -10.38 -2.21
CA ALA A 311 21.30 -9.27 -1.40
C ALA A 311 21.38 -9.63 0.09
N ALA A 312 20.34 -10.26 0.64
CA ALA A 312 20.31 -10.73 2.03
C ALA A 312 21.39 -11.79 2.32
N GLU A 313 21.62 -12.74 1.40
CA GLU A 313 22.71 -13.73 1.48
C GLU A 313 24.08 -13.05 1.54
N ILE A 314 24.33 -12.06 0.68
CA ILE A 314 25.60 -11.33 0.59
C ILE A 314 25.84 -10.49 1.86
N VAL A 315 24.80 -9.86 2.42
CA VAL A 315 24.88 -9.16 3.72
C VAL A 315 25.10 -10.13 4.88
N ALA A 316 24.43 -11.29 4.88
CA ALA A 316 24.64 -12.33 5.89
C ALA A 316 26.06 -12.93 5.84
N ALA A 317 26.68 -12.97 4.66
CA ALA A 317 28.09 -13.31 4.46
C ALA A 317 29.07 -12.18 4.86
N GLY A 318 28.59 -11.07 5.44
CA GLY A 318 29.41 -9.95 5.90
C GLY A 318 29.98 -9.07 4.77
N ARG A 319 29.44 -9.17 3.55
CA ARG A 319 29.88 -8.37 2.39
C ARG A 319 29.09 -7.06 2.30
N GLY A 320 29.71 -6.06 1.67
CA GLY A 320 29.19 -4.69 1.60
C GLY A 320 30.02 -3.73 2.44
N THR A 321 29.40 -2.65 2.90
CA THR A 321 30.02 -1.65 3.77
C THR A 321 29.06 -1.22 4.89
N LYS A 322 29.57 -0.45 5.86
CA LYS A 322 28.76 0.17 6.91
C LYS A 322 28.69 1.69 6.69
N ILE A 323 27.49 2.25 6.67
CA ILE A 323 27.25 3.71 6.69
C ILE A 323 26.31 3.98 7.86
N ASN A 324 26.69 4.89 8.77
CA ASN A 324 25.92 5.21 9.98
C ASN A 324 25.56 3.97 10.83
N GLY A 325 26.42 2.94 10.82
CA GLY A 325 26.20 1.64 11.49
C GLY A 325 25.32 0.64 10.70
N HIS A 326 24.64 1.09 9.65
CA HIS A 326 23.73 0.27 8.83
C HIS A 326 24.46 -0.50 7.73
N ASN A 327 23.94 -1.68 7.34
CA ASN A 327 24.49 -2.49 6.25
C ASN A 327 24.16 -1.85 4.90
N VAL A 328 25.16 -1.65 4.05
CA VAL A 328 24.97 -1.03 2.73
C VAL A 328 25.66 -1.84 1.64
N ILE A 329 24.93 -2.16 0.57
CA ILE A 329 25.46 -2.73 -0.68
C ILE A 329 25.69 -1.57 -1.68
N PRO A 330 26.94 -1.26 -2.06
CA PRO A 330 27.22 -0.29 -3.12
C PRO A 330 26.73 -0.77 -4.50
N MET A 331 26.34 0.16 -5.38
CA MET A 331 25.87 -0.13 -6.76
C MET A 331 26.81 -1.07 -7.53
N GLU A 332 28.11 -0.83 -7.47
CA GLU A 332 29.14 -1.67 -8.13
C GLU A 332 29.07 -3.13 -7.65
N LEU A 333 28.91 -3.35 -6.35
CA LEU A 333 28.76 -4.69 -5.78
C LEU A 333 27.41 -5.30 -6.17
N ALA A 334 26.33 -4.51 -6.15
CA ALA A 334 25.00 -4.99 -6.54
C ALA A 334 24.96 -5.43 -8.02
N ALA A 335 25.51 -4.62 -8.93
CA ALA A 335 25.58 -4.95 -10.35
C ALA A 335 26.50 -6.15 -10.62
N LYS A 336 27.71 -6.15 -10.05
CA LYS A 336 28.68 -7.25 -10.21
C LYS A 336 28.14 -8.60 -9.75
N GLU A 337 27.34 -8.60 -8.69
CA GLU A 337 26.75 -9.82 -8.14
C GLU A 337 25.39 -10.16 -8.77
N GLY A 338 24.91 -9.41 -9.78
CA GLY A 338 23.59 -9.64 -10.39
C GLY A 338 22.45 -9.51 -9.38
N ILE A 339 22.57 -8.57 -8.43
CA ILE A 339 21.50 -8.17 -7.52
C ILE A 339 20.61 -7.11 -8.17
N LEU A 340 21.19 -6.15 -8.90
CA LEU A 340 20.51 -4.95 -9.38
C LEU A 340 20.65 -4.82 -10.91
N PHE A 341 19.53 -4.60 -11.58
CA PHE A 341 19.42 -4.28 -13.01
C PHE A 341 18.43 -3.13 -13.21
N LEU A 342 18.48 -2.48 -14.38
CA LEU A 342 17.50 -1.47 -14.79
C LEU A 342 16.60 -1.99 -15.92
N VAL A 343 15.33 -1.59 -15.87
CA VAL A 343 14.31 -1.79 -16.91
C VAL A 343 13.89 -0.42 -17.41
N PRO A 344 13.91 -0.13 -18.72
CA PRO A 344 13.40 1.14 -19.26
C PRO A 344 11.89 1.26 -19.03
N GLU A 345 11.45 2.43 -18.55
CA GLU A 345 10.04 2.73 -18.28
C GLU A 345 9.58 4.02 -18.95
N ALA A 346 8.33 4.04 -19.42
CA ALA A 346 7.75 5.19 -20.11
C ALA A 346 7.70 6.45 -19.22
N LYS A 347 8.19 7.57 -19.78
CA LYS A 347 8.37 8.92 -19.23
C LYS A 347 7.83 9.19 -17.81
N SER A 348 8.76 9.29 -16.87
CA SER A 348 8.54 9.69 -15.47
C SER A 348 7.45 8.87 -14.75
N PRO A 349 7.61 7.53 -14.71
CA PRO A 349 6.62 6.59 -14.17
C PRO A 349 6.33 6.83 -12.68
N HIS A 350 5.21 6.29 -12.20
CA HIS A 350 4.76 6.44 -10.81
C HIS A 350 4.31 5.14 -10.16
N GLY A 351 3.37 4.42 -10.77
CA GLY A 351 2.91 3.11 -10.27
C GLY A 351 3.90 2.00 -10.62
N VAL A 352 4.07 1.03 -9.72
CA VAL A 352 4.63 -0.28 -10.06
C VAL A 352 3.84 -1.34 -9.31
N ASP A 353 3.10 -2.16 -10.05
CA ASP A 353 2.16 -3.14 -9.48
C ASP A 353 2.55 -4.55 -9.96
N VAL A 354 2.79 -5.47 -9.01
CA VAL A 354 3.04 -6.88 -9.31
C VAL A 354 1.74 -7.67 -9.21
N ASP A 355 1.38 -8.38 -10.28
CA ASP A 355 0.17 -9.18 -10.32
C ASP A 355 0.18 -10.35 -9.30
N PRO A 356 -0.97 -10.94 -8.95
CA PRO A 356 -1.04 -12.02 -7.97
C PRO A 356 -0.25 -13.29 -8.32
N THR A 357 0.06 -13.54 -9.60
CA THR A 357 0.94 -14.65 -10.02
C THR A 357 2.42 -14.30 -9.90
N GLY A 358 2.75 -13.01 -9.96
CA GLY A 358 4.11 -12.48 -9.94
C GLY A 358 4.84 -12.51 -11.27
N GLU A 359 4.16 -12.87 -12.36
CA GLU A 359 4.71 -12.89 -13.71
C GLU A 359 4.61 -11.53 -14.39
N TYR A 360 3.59 -10.73 -14.09
CA TYR A 360 3.37 -9.43 -14.73
C TYR A 360 3.69 -8.28 -13.78
N ILE A 361 4.58 -7.40 -14.24
CA ILE A 361 4.94 -6.14 -13.56
C ILE A 361 4.42 -4.98 -14.41
N VAL A 362 3.52 -4.20 -13.84
CA VAL A 362 2.78 -3.14 -14.52
C VAL A 362 3.36 -1.78 -14.13
N ALA A 363 3.97 -1.08 -15.08
CA ALA A 363 4.60 0.22 -14.89
C ALA A 363 3.63 1.36 -15.23
N GLY A 364 3.24 2.15 -14.23
CA GLY A 364 2.31 3.27 -14.39
C GLY A 364 2.98 4.46 -15.08
N GLY A 365 2.84 4.56 -16.40
CA GLY A 365 3.61 5.49 -17.26
C GLY A 365 3.39 7.00 -17.07
N LYS A 366 2.47 7.43 -16.19
CA LYS A 366 2.23 8.83 -15.75
C LYS A 366 2.16 9.89 -16.86
N LEU A 367 3.31 10.37 -17.37
CA LEU A 367 3.40 11.38 -18.44
C LEU A 367 3.34 10.75 -19.85
N ALA A 368 3.43 9.43 -19.94
CA ALA A 368 3.09 8.65 -21.11
C ALA A 368 1.67 8.11 -21.01
N THR A 369 0.95 8.07 -22.14
CA THR A 369 -0.41 7.51 -22.25
C THR A 369 -0.43 5.99 -22.45
N VAL A 370 0.68 5.32 -22.14
CA VAL A 370 0.84 3.86 -22.20
C VAL A 370 1.18 3.34 -20.82
N ILE A 371 0.73 2.12 -20.52
CA ILE A 371 1.13 1.37 -19.33
C ILE A 371 1.85 0.10 -19.80
N PRO A 372 3.20 0.08 -19.75
CA PRO A 372 3.98 -1.13 -20.02
C PRO A 372 3.65 -2.25 -19.03
N VAL A 373 3.46 -3.46 -19.56
CA VAL A 373 3.33 -4.69 -18.79
C VAL A 373 4.52 -5.57 -19.13
N HIS A 374 5.46 -5.71 -18.21
CA HIS A 374 6.65 -6.53 -18.38
C HIS A 374 6.43 -7.95 -17.86
N SER A 375 7.11 -8.93 -18.46
CA SER A 375 7.10 -10.34 -18.04
C SER A 375 8.34 -10.65 -17.21
N PHE A 376 8.15 -11.21 -16.01
CA PHE A 376 9.24 -11.61 -15.13
C PHE A 376 10.05 -12.76 -15.72
N GLN A 377 9.41 -13.79 -16.28
CA GLN A 377 10.08 -14.88 -16.99
C GLN A 377 10.97 -14.34 -18.12
N LYS A 378 10.50 -13.35 -18.88
CA LYS A 378 11.31 -12.69 -19.91
C LYS A 378 12.47 -11.87 -19.33
N MET A 379 12.27 -11.14 -18.23
CA MET A 379 13.37 -10.43 -17.54
C MET A 379 14.48 -11.40 -17.13
N ILE A 380 14.15 -12.55 -16.52
CA ILE A 380 15.13 -13.56 -16.12
C ILE A 380 15.83 -14.15 -17.35
N ALA A 381 15.09 -14.48 -18.41
CA ALA A 381 15.69 -14.96 -19.66
C ALA A 381 16.65 -13.94 -20.30
N ALA A 382 16.33 -12.64 -20.25
CA ALA A 382 17.20 -11.57 -20.73
C ALA A 382 18.46 -11.41 -19.85
N ILE A 383 18.34 -11.54 -18.52
CA ILE A 383 19.47 -11.53 -17.59
C ILE A 383 20.42 -12.71 -17.85
N ASP A 384 19.88 -13.93 -17.99
CA ASP A 384 20.64 -15.15 -18.24
C ASP A 384 21.33 -15.13 -19.62
N ALA A 385 20.66 -14.55 -20.64
CA ALA A 385 21.21 -14.34 -21.98
C ALA A 385 22.16 -13.13 -22.09
N GLN A 386 22.25 -12.29 -21.05
CA GLN A 386 22.95 -11.00 -21.04
C GLN A 386 22.46 -10.03 -22.13
N ASP A 387 21.16 -10.06 -22.46
CA ASP A 387 20.56 -9.18 -23.47
C ASP A 387 20.27 -7.78 -22.89
N PHE A 388 21.34 -6.99 -22.86
CA PHE A 388 21.33 -5.62 -22.35
C PHE A 388 21.40 -4.62 -23.51
N GLU A 389 20.73 -3.49 -23.37
CA GLU A 389 20.77 -2.38 -24.35
C GLU A 389 21.78 -1.29 -23.97
N ASP A 390 22.06 -1.11 -22.67
CA ASP A 390 23.01 -0.12 -22.15
C ASP A 390 23.58 -0.55 -20.78
N THR A 391 24.46 0.26 -20.19
CA THR A 391 24.97 0.11 -18.82
C THR A 391 25.15 1.47 -18.15
N VAL A 392 24.34 1.76 -17.13
CA VAL A 392 24.29 3.07 -16.47
C VAL A 392 24.86 2.99 -15.05
N ASP A 393 25.88 3.82 -14.76
CA ASP A 393 26.73 3.73 -13.55
C ASP A 393 27.29 2.31 -13.24
N GLY A 394 27.43 1.46 -14.27
CA GLY A 394 27.84 0.06 -14.12
C GLY A 394 26.71 -0.95 -13.89
N ILE A 395 25.45 -0.49 -13.85
CA ILE A 395 24.25 -1.34 -13.75
C ILE A 395 23.76 -1.68 -15.16
N PRO A 396 23.55 -2.97 -15.52
CA PRO A 396 23.04 -3.32 -16.84
C PRO A 396 21.58 -2.88 -17.02
N VAL A 397 21.24 -2.40 -18.22
CA VAL A 397 19.88 -2.05 -18.63
C VAL A 397 19.34 -3.17 -19.52
N LEU A 398 18.25 -3.81 -19.13
CA LEU A 398 17.61 -4.87 -19.92
C LEU A 398 17.01 -4.29 -21.21
N ARG A 399 17.12 -5.01 -22.33
CA ARG A 399 16.49 -4.60 -23.59
C ARG A 399 14.98 -4.56 -23.47
N TYR A 400 14.35 -3.42 -23.77
CA TYR A 400 12.91 -3.23 -23.61
C TYR A 400 12.05 -4.26 -24.38
N GLU A 401 12.36 -4.48 -25.67
CA GLU A 401 11.59 -5.41 -26.52
C GLU A 401 11.69 -6.87 -26.05
N SER A 402 12.77 -7.23 -25.36
CA SER A 402 13.02 -8.59 -24.87
C SER A 402 12.24 -8.91 -23.60
N ILE A 403 11.79 -7.90 -22.84
CA ILE A 403 11.13 -8.07 -21.54
C ILE A 403 9.64 -7.70 -21.53
N ILE A 404 9.16 -6.94 -22.52
CA ILE A 404 7.76 -6.50 -22.59
C ILE A 404 6.82 -7.70 -22.86
N ALA A 405 5.73 -7.81 -22.10
CA ALA A 405 4.63 -8.74 -22.37
C ALA A 405 3.57 -8.11 -23.28
N GLY A 406 3.28 -6.83 -23.06
CA GLY A 406 2.43 -5.99 -23.88
C GLY A 406 2.32 -4.58 -23.29
N GLU A 407 1.53 -3.70 -23.91
CA GLU A 407 1.25 -2.36 -23.40
C GLU A 407 -0.25 -2.10 -23.41
N VAL A 408 -0.76 -1.39 -22.39
CA VAL A 408 -2.12 -0.85 -22.43
C VAL A 408 -2.06 0.53 -23.08
N GLU A 409 -2.56 0.64 -24.30
CA GLU A 409 -2.62 1.90 -25.04
C GLU A 409 -3.72 2.83 -24.53
N ASN A 410 -3.48 4.15 -24.66
CA ASN A 410 -4.48 5.21 -24.41
C ASN A 410 -5.07 5.21 -22.99
N ALA A 411 -4.29 4.84 -21.98
CA ALA A 411 -4.70 4.78 -20.57
C ALA A 411 -5.00 6.14 -19.92
N GLY A 412 -4.84 7.25 -20.66
CA GLY A 412 -4.88 8.61 -20.14
C GLY A 412 -3.53 9.08 -19.59
N LEU A 413 -3.48 10.31 -19.09
CA LEU A 413 -2.32 10.86 -18.39
C LEU A 413 -2.58 10.89 -16.89
N GLY A 414 -1.57 10.57 -16.10
CA GLY A 414 -1.56 10.81 -14.66
C GLY A 414 -1.36 12.31 -14.33
N PRO A 415 -1.64 12.72 -13.09
CA PRO A 415 -1.26 14.05 -12.62
C PRO A 415 0.28 14.20 -12.61
N LEU A 416 0.77 15.41 -12.88
CA LEU A 416 2.18 15.80 -12.84
C LEU A 416 2.72 15.87 -11.40
#